data_AF-A0A497CVT4-F1
#
_entry.id   AF-A0A497CVT4-F1
#
_cell.length_a   1.000
_cell.length_b   1.000
_cell.length_c   1.000
_cell.angle_alpha   90.00
_cell.angle_beta   90.00
_cell.angle_gamma   90.00
#
_symmetry.space_group_name_H-M   'P 1'
#
loop_
_entity.id
_entity.type
_entity.pdbx_description
1 polymer ?
#
loop_
_entity_poly.entity_id
_entity_poly.type
_entity_poly.pdbx_seq_one_letter_code
_entity_poly.pdbx_strand_id
1 'polypeptide(L)'
;MSMMANGLLFLTIEPIKELLEQQSTYSFLGSEIDMGFLLDISPVFFLLQSLTLLVTIIGATQMWQLKKAGFHLYTVSQILLLILPKLFINGLPFPVPELVISASFVYLYAKSLSIIK
;
A
#
# COMPACT_ATOMS: atom_id res chain seq x y z
N MET A 1 3.06 4.87 0.97
CA MET A 1 2.15 5.62 1.88
C MET A 1 1.87 4.81 3.14
N SER A 2 1.71 5.46 4.29
CA SER A 2 1.42 4.79 5.56
C SER A 2 -0.04 4.32 5.65
N MET A 3 -0.34 3.45 6.62
CA MET A 3 -1.71 3.01 6.92
C MET A 3 -2.64 4.20 7.17
N MET A 4 -2.17 5.16 7.97
CA MET A 4 -2.94 6.36 8.34
C MET A 4 -3.19 7.25 7.12
N ALA A 5 -2.19 7.45 6.27
CA ALA A 5 -2.36 8.24 5.05
C ALA A 5 -3.43 7.62 4.13
N ASN A 6 -3.39 6.31 3.90
CA ASN A 6 -4.40 5.63 3.11
C ASN A 6 -5.79 5.68 3.78
N GLY A 7 -5.86 5.53 5.11
CA GLY A 7 -7.13 5.65 5.84
C GLY A 7 -7.74 7.05 5.73
N LEU A 8 -6.92 8.10 5.85
CA LEU A 8 -7.36 9.48 5.65
C LEU A 8 -7.82 9.70 4.21
N LEU A 9 -7.05 9.24 3.22
CA LEU A 9 -7.43 9.37 1.81
C LEU A 9 -8.76 8.66 1.51
N PHE A 10 -9.03 7.49 2.09
CA PHE A 10 -10.34 6.86 1.93
C PHE A 10 -11.49 7.76 2.39
N LEU A 11 -11.30 8.51 3.48
CA LEU A 11 -12.32 9.42 4.02
C LEU A 11 -12.43 10.73 3.25
N THR A 12 -11.36 11.19 2.60
CA THR A 12 -11.29 12.53 2.00
C THR A 12 -11.21 12.55 0.48
N ILE A 13 -10.97 11.42 -0.17
CA ILE A 13 -10.73 11.40 -1.62
C ILE A 13 -11.95 11.83 -2.43
N GLU A 14 -13.17 11.47 -2.02
CA GLU A 14 -14.39 11.89 -2.72
C GLU A 14 -14.58 13.41 -2.68
N PRO A 15 -14.55 14.08 -1.50
CA PRO A 15 -14.54 15.54 -1.45
C PRO A 15 -13.41 16.18 -2.25
N ILE A 16 -12.21 15.58 -2.24
CA ILE A 16 -11.07 16.08 -3.01
C ILE A 16 -11.36 15.98 -4.52
N LYS A 17 -11.94 14.87 -4.99
CA LYS A 17 -12.31 14.70 -6.40
C LYS A 17 -13.35 15.71 -6.87
N GLU A 18 -14.37 15.97 -6.07
CA GLU A 18 -15.39 16.99 -6.39
C GLU A 18 -14.78 18.38 -6.55
N LEU A 19 -13.82 18.74 -5.69
CA LEU A 19 -13.08 20.00 -5.80
C LEU A 19 -12.19 20.03 -7.06
N LEU A 20 -11.53 18.92 -7.37
CA LEU A 20 -10.68 18.78 -8.56
C LEU A 20 -11.49 18.87 -9.86
N GLU A 21 -12.69 18.30 -9.92
CA GLU A 21 -13.57 18.38 -11.08
C GLU A 21 -14.10 19.80 -11.32
N GLN A 22 -14.28 20.60 -10.25
CA GLN A 22 -14.68 22.00 -10.35
C GLN A 22 -13.56 22.93 -10.83
N GLN A 23 -12.29 22.54 -10.63
CA GLN A 23 -11.11 23.30 -11.05
C GLN A 23 -10.25 22.47 -12.01
N SER A 24 -10.50 22.61 -13.31
CA SER A 24 -9.82 21.85 -14.37
C SER A 24 -8.31 22.11 -14.50
N THR A 25 -7.74 23.08 -13.79
CA THR A 25 -6.33 23.47 -13.94
C THR A 25 -5.77 24.00 -12.63
N TYR A 26 -4.96 23.18 -11.96
CA TYR A 26 -4.19 23.59 -10.79
C TYR A 26 -2.81 24.07 -11.23
N SER A 27 -2.60 25.39 -11.17
CA SER A 27 -1.28 26.00 -11.33
C SER A 27 -0.60 26.09 -9.97
N PHE A 28 0.45 25.31 -9.77
CA PHE A 28 1.32 25.41 -8.62
C PHE A 28 2.70 25.90 -9.09
N LEU A 29 3.13 27.08 -8.60
CA LEU A 29 4.39 27.72 -8.99
C LEU A 29 4.55 27.91 -10.52
N GLY A 30 3.46 28.14 -11.24
CA GLY A 30 3.48 28.30 -12.70
C GLY A 30 3.63 27.00 -13.49
N SER A 31 3.66 25.85 -12.80
CA SER A 31 3.57 24.53 -13.41
C SER A 31 2.14 23.98 -13.27
N GLU A 32 1.59 23.49 -14.39
CA GLU A 32 0.32 22.77 -14.38
C GLU A 32 0.58 21.36 -13.85
N ILE A 33 -0.03 21.02 -12.71
CA ILE A 33 0.04 19.68 -12.16
C ILE A 33 -1.18 18.91 -12.65
N ASP A 34 -0.96 17.90 -13.49
CA ASP A 34 -2.00 16.96 -13.89
C ASP A 34 -2.34 16.02 -12.73
N MET A 35 -3.44 16.33 -12.04
CA MET A 35 -4.01 15.51 -10.96
C MET A 35 -5.02 14.48 -11.48
N GLY A 36 -5.17 14.33 -12.81
CA GLY A 36 -6.17 13.45 -13.43
C GLY A 36 -6.08 12.01 -12.95
N PHE A 37 -4.86 11.52 -12.66
CA PHE A 37 -4.66 10.17 -12.12
C PHE A 37 -5.38 9.94 -10.78
N LEU A 38 -5.62 10.97 -9.96
CA LEU A 38 -6.34 10.83 -8.69
C LEU A 38 -7.85 10.64 -8.91
N LEU A 39 -8.40 11.21 -9.98
CA LEU A 39 -9.81 11.07 -10.34
C LEU A 39 -10.16 9.62 -10.70
N ASP A 40 -9.22 8.90 -11.29
CA ASP A 40 -9.42 7.52 -11.73
C ASP A 40 -9.32 6.48 -10.59
N ILE A 41 -8.73 6.83 -9.45
CA ILE A 41 -8.50 5.87 -8.36
C ILE A 41 -9.75 5.69 -7.51
N SER A 42 -10.28 4.47 -7.43
CA SER A 42 -11.42 4.15 -6.57
C SER A 42 -11.11 4.39 -5.08
N PRO A 43 -12.01 4.98 -4.26
CA PRO A 43 -11.83 5.12 -2.82
C PRO A 43 -11.52 3.79 -2.11
N VAL A 44 -12.12 2.69 -2.60
CA VAL A 44 -11.94 1.34 -2.06
C VAL A 44 -10.47 0.90 -2.10
N PHE A 45 -9.69 1.37 -3.08
CA PHE A 45 -8.25 1.13 -3.13
C PHE A 45 -7.56 1.54 -1.83
N PHE A 46 -7.84 2.74 -1.34
CA PHE A 46 -7.21 3.30 -0.15
C PHE A 46 -7.63 2.54 1.11
N LEU A 47 -8.88 2.11 1.19
CA LEU A 47 -9.36 1.26 2.28
C LEU A 47 -8.63 -0.08 2.31
N LEU A 48 -8.57 -0.78 1.16
CA LEU A 48 -7.87 -2.07 1.05
C LEU A 48 -6.38 -1.94 1.35
N GLN A 49 -5.73 -0.89 0.86
CA GLN A 49 -4.33 -0.57 1.19
C GLN A 49 -4.14 -0.37 2.69
N SER A 50 -5.02 0.42 3.33
CA SER A 50 -4.94 0.69 4.77
C SER A 50 -5.09 -0.59 5.59
N LEU A 51 -6.10 -1.40 5.29
CA LEU A 51 -6.33 -2.68 5.98
C LEU A 51 -5.18 -3.67 5.76
N THR A 52 -4.66 -3.75 4.54
CA THR A 52 -3.54 -4.65 4.21
C THR A 52 -2.26 -4.22 4.94
N LEU A 53 -2.00 -2.91 5.06
CA LEU A 53 -0.89 -2.38 5.86
C LEU A 53 -1.07 -2.72 7.34
N LEU A 54 -2.29 -2.62 7.88
CA LEU A 54 -2.60 -3.01 9.26
C LEU A 54 -2.29 -4.49 9.48
N VAL A 55 -2.73 -5.38 8.58
CA VAL A 55 -2.42 -6.82 8.65
C VAL A 55 -0.92 -7.07 8.56
N THR A 56 -0.20 -6.31 7.74
CA THR A 56 1.27 -6.38 7.63
C THR A 56 1.95 -6.06 8.97
N ILE A 57 1.49 -5.01 9.66
CA ILE A 57 2.01 -4.64 10.99
C ILE A 57 1.71 -5.74 12.00
N ILE A 58 0.49 -6.28 12.03
CA ILE A 58 0.12 -7.40 12.92
C ILE A 58 1.01 -8.62 12.64
N GLY A 59 1.22 -8.97 11.37
CA GLY A 59 2.10 -10.06 10.95
C GLY A 59 3.53 -9.85 11.44
N ALA A 60 4.08 -8.64 11.24
CA ALA A 60 5.42 -8.28 11.72
C ALA A 60 5.54 -8.34 13.25
N THR A 61 4.54 -7.88 14.00
CA THR A 61 4.53 -7.99 15.47
C THR A 61 4.52 -9.45 15.92
N GLN A 62 3.74 -10.31 15.26
CA GLN A 62 3.73 -11.75 15.54
C GLN A 62 5.06 -12.43 15.17
N MET A 63 5.71 -11.98 14.09
CA MET A 63 7.05 -12.44 13.71
C MET A 63 8.08 -12.10 14.80
N TRP A 64 7.95 -10.93 15.43
CA TRP A 64 8.77 -10.54 16.58
C TRP A 64 8.57 -11.44 17.80
N GLN A 65 7.36 -11.99 17.96
CA GLN A 65 7.02 -12.98 18.97
C GLN A 65 7.36 -14.42 18.52
N LEU A 66 8.09 -14.58 17.41
CA LEU A 66 8.53 -15.86 16.86
C LEU A 66 7.36 -16.82 16.50
N LYS A 67 6.17 -16.27 16.19
CA LYS A 67 4.99 -17.06 15.82
C LYS A 67 4.97 -17.34 14.31
N LYS A 68 4.86 -18.62 13.93
CA LYS A 68 4.74 -19.07 12.52
C LYS A 68 3.56 -18.42 11.79
N ALA A 69 2.45 -18.16 12.48
CA ALA A 69 1.29 -17.45 11.91
C ALA A 69 1.62 -16.02 11.44
N GLY A 70 2.53 -15.33 12.11
CA GLY A 70 2.96 -13.99 11.75
C GLY A 70 3.65 -13.93 10.38
N PHE A 71 4.46 -14.95 10.07
CA PHE A 71 5.12 -15.08 8.78
C PHE A 71 4.13 -15.18 7.62
N HIS A 72 3.10 -16.02 7.77
CA HIS A 72 2.08 -16.17 6.73
C HIS A 72 1.26 -14.89 6.56
N LEU A 73 0.83 -14.27 7.66
CA LEU A 73 0.08 -13.02 7.62
C LEU A 73 0.88 -11.91 6.93
N TYR A 74 2.15 -11.72 7.31
CA TYR A 74 3.04 -10.73 6.72
C TYR A 74 3.29 -11.01 5.24
N THR A 75 3.56 -12.26 4.86
CA THR A 75 3.88 -12.60 3.46
C THR A 75 2.68 -12.39 2.55
N VAL A 76 1.49 -12.85 2.96
CA VAL A 76 0.25 -12.67 2.19
C VAL A 76 -0.08 -11.19 2.07
N SER A 77 0.04 -10.42 3.16
CA SER A 77 -0.24 -8.99 3.11
C SER A 77 0.76 -8.25 2.22
N GLN A 78 2.06 -8.56 2.28
CA GLN A 78 3.06 -7.97 1.38
C GLN A 78 2.77 -8.24 -0.09
N ILE A 79 2.34 -9.46 -0.44
CA ILE A 79 1.93 -9.79 -1.80
C ILE A 79 0.70 -8.95 -2.21
N LEU A 80 -0.29 -8.82 -1.34
CA LEU A 80 -1.46 -7.98 -1.59
C LEU A 80 -1.08 -6.51 -1.78
N LEU A 81 -0.14 -5.96 -1.00
CA LEU A 81 0.34 -4.58 -1.15
C LEU A 81 1.00 -4.32 -2.52
N LEU A 82 1.59 -5.35 -3.15
CA LEU A 82 2.18 -5.24 -4.48
C LEU A 82 1.12 -5.37 -5.59
N ILE A 83 0.12 -6.22 -5.37
CA ILE A 83 -0.94 -6.49 -6.36
C ILE A 83 -1.97 -5.35 -6.40
N LEU A 84 -2.37 -4.82 -5.24
CA LEU A 84 -3.44 -3.81 -5.15
C LEU A 84 -3.18 -2.56 -6.02
N PRO A 85 -2.01 -1.90 -5.97
CA PRO A 85 -1.74 -0.74 -6.83
C PRO A 85 -1.81 -1.09 -8.32
N LYS A 86 -1.40 -2.31 -8.70
CA LYS A 86 -1.42 -2.75 -10.08
C LYS A 86 -2.84 -3.01 -10.62
N LEU A 87 -3.75 -3.43 -9.75
CA LEU A 87 -5.15 -3.66 -10.12
C LEU A 87 -5.98 -2.38 -10.20
N PHE A 88 -5.68 -1.40 -9.35
CA PHE A 88 -6.48 -0.18 -9.22
C PHE A 88 -5.92 1.03 -9.98
N ILE A 89 -4.63 1.04 -10.31
CA ILE A 89 -3.98 2.18 -10.94
C ILE A 89 -3.36 1.73 -12.26
N ASN A 90 -3.95 2.21 -13.36
CA ASN A 90 -3.48 1.91 -14.70
C ASN A 90 -2.13 2.59 -14.99
N GLY A 91 -1.27 1.92 -15.74
CA GLY A 91 0.01 2.49 -16.17
C GLY A 91 1.12 2.53 -15.11
N LEU A 92 0.87 2.09 -13.87
CA LEU A 92 1.94 2.03 -12.87
C LEU A 92 3.03 1.01 -13.25
N PRO A 93 4.33 1.40 -13.17
CA PRO A 93 5.43 0.47 -13.29
C PRO A 93 5.40 -0.54 -12.14
N PHE A 94 5.91 -1.74 -12.38
CA PHE A 94 5.97 -2.76 -11.34
C PHE A 94 6.94 -2.34 -10.23
N PRO A 95 6.56 -2.41 -8.94
CA PRO A 95 7.38 -1.98 -7.81
C PRO A 95 8.49 -2.99 -7.48
N VAL A 96 9.53 -3.03 -8.34
CA VAL A 96 10.68 -3.93 -8.19
C VAL A 96 11.43 -3.71 -6.86
N PRO A 97 11.76 -2.48 -6.42
CA PRO A 97 12.49 -2.27 -5.18
C PRO A 97 11.75 -2.82 -3.96
N GLU A 98 10.44 -2.57 -3.87
CA GLU A 98 9.58 -3.04 -2.78
C GLU A 98 9.51 -4.57 -2.77
N LEU A 99 9.39 -5.20 -3.95
CA LEU A 99 9.43 -6.65 -4.07
C LEU A 99 10.75 -7.22 -3.52
N VAL A 100 11.91 -6.64 -3.89
CA VAL A 100 13.22 -7.13 -3.44
C VAL A 100 13.37 -7.04 -1.92
N ILE A 101 12.96 -5.91 -1.33
CA ILE A 101 13.00 -5.71 0.12
C ILE A 101 12.09 -6.73 0.82
N SER A 102 10.84 -6.86 0.38
CA SER A 102 9.87 -7.80 0.96
C SER A 102 10.33 -9.25 0.79
N ALA A 103 10.85 -9.62 -0.37
CA ALA A 103 11.39 -10.95 -0.63
C ALA A 103 12.60 -11.25 0.26
N SER A 104 13.49 -10.28 0.46
CA SER A 104 14.64 -10.42 1.36
C SER A 104 14.20 -10.63 2.81
N PHE A 105 13.20 -9.89 3.27
CA PHE A 105 12.67 -10.01 4.62
C PHE A 105 12.01 -11.38 4.85
N VAL A 106 11.19 -11.82 3.88
CA VAL A 106 10.55 -13.14 3.88
C VAL A 106 11.60 -14.25 3.86
N TYR A 107 12.63 -14.14 3.01
CA TYR A 107 13.70 -15.13 2.90
C TYR A 107 14.53 -15.26 4.19
N LEU A 108 14.97 -14.12 4.75
CA LEU A 108 15.74 -14.09 5.99
C LEU A 108 14.94 -14.67 7.16
N TYR A 109 13.65 -14.33 7.25
CA TYR A 109 12.80 -14.87 8.29
C TYR A 109 12.52 -16.36 8.10
N ALA A 110 12.29 -16.83 6.86
CA ALA A 110 12.11 -18.24 6.57
C ALA A 110 13.34 -19.07 6.99
N LYS A 111 14.55 -18.54 6.77
CA LYS A 111 15.79 -19.15 7.27
C LYS A 111 15.85 -19.19 8.79
N SER A 112 15.46 -18.10 9.45
CA SER A 112 15.37 -18.01 10.92
C SER A 112 14.30 -18.95 11.49
N LEU A 113 13.21 -19.21 10.76
CA LEU A 113 12.12 -20.08 11.17
C LEU A 113 12.57 -21.52 11.42
N SER A 114 13.61 -21.99 10.72
CA SER A 114 14.23 -23.30 10.97
C SER A 114 14.91 -23.39 12.35
N ILE A 115 15.22 -22.25 12.97
CA ILE A 115 15.90 -22.14 14.27
C ILE A 115 14.86 -21.94 15.39
N ILE A 116 13.68 -21.43 15.04
CA ILE A 116 12.56 -21.17 15.95
C ILE A 116 11.74 -22.47 16.10
N LYS A 117 11.71 -23.03 17.33
CA LYS A 117 10.93 -24.23 17.67
C LYS A 117 9.42 -24.00 17.49
#